data_AF-A0ABD6EWP2-F1
#
_entry.id   AF-A0ABD6EWP2-F1
#
_cell.length_a   1.000
_cell.length_b   1.000
_cell.length_c   1.000
_cell.angle_alpha   90.00
_cell.angle_beta   90.00
_cell.angle_gamma   90.00
#
_symmetry.space_group_name_H-M   'P 1'
#
loop_
_entity.id
_entity.type
_entity.pdbx_description
1 polymer ?
#
loop_
_entity_poly.entity_id
_entity_poly.type
_entity_poly.pdbx_seq_one_letter_code
_entity_poly.pdbx_strand_id
1 'polypeptide(L)'
;MYRTRCYRIEALPEFDLHIGDHSFKLCASAAEEKDAFIRHLFKFASKYLPVQKPDFVNVPIPVDVSSTVVATEPSVDVQEENFAQYQPVSAKEEADFRRMLTFFNLSIGEADKFATMLNDQLQSLDGANIDSIMGSEVAVNDLIKVIDSAIEETNRLDSQLDVFDKLLSHVRDSVELIEEKDSLGCVERKNTRLLRNYLAEAISLIDVVSEEHIEILRAGNLSDPISISRCSAAARALQNYSSSRMNAAMPLMAAFKERNEELNQLTEAFVEKLMAHLSALFSRLVQLTRCFFNRLSHIVLLSSQVLAVLVGQINGEVVSLYFGFS
;
A
#
# COMPACT_ATOMS: atom_id res chain seq x y z
N MET A 1 46.97 33.61 -31.48
CA MET A 1 47.51 33.22 -30.17
C MET A 1 46.31 33.05 -29.24
N TYR A 2 45.71 31.86 -29.20
CA TYR A 2 44.46 31.61 -28.49
C TYR A 2 44.78 31.35 -27.02
N ARG A 3 44.31 32.21 -26.11
CA ARG A 3 44.46 32.00 -24.66
C ARG A 3 43.15 31.44 -24.11
N THR A 4 43.22 30.25 -23.53
CA THR A 4 42.09 29.64 -22.82
C THR A 4 42.01 30.25 -21.42
N ARG A 5 40.84 30.76 -21.02
CA ARG A 5 40.63 31.37 -19.69
C ARG A 5 39.51 30.65 -18.94
N CYS A 6 39.70 30.42 -17.65
CA CYS A 6 38.67 29.88 -16.77
C CYS A 6 38.40 30.85 -15.62
N TYR A 7 37.14 31.20 -15.39
CA TYR A 7 36.72 32.13 -14.33
C TYR A 7 35.93 31.40 -13.23
N ARG A 8 36.25 31.71 -11.97
CA ARG A 8 35.42 31.35 -10.80
C ARG A 8 34.53 32.52 -10.42
N ILE A 9 33.23 32.24 -10.28
CA ILE A 9 32.25 33.11 -9.62
C ILE A 9 32.03 32.51 -8.21
N GLU A 10 32.09 33.34 -7.17
CA GLU A 10 32.13 32.89 -5.76
C GLU A 10 30.91 32.06 -5.36
N ALA A 11 31.16 30.97 -4.61
CA ALA A 11 30.21 30.08 -3.92
C ALA A 11 29.03 29.48 -4.71
N LEU A 12 28.96 29.64 -6.03
CA LEU A 12 27.95 29.01 -6.89
C LEU A 12 28.56 27.83 -7.67
N PRO A 13 27.81 26.78 -8.02
CA PRO A 13 28.32 25.64 -8.80
C PRO A 13 28.64 25.99 -10.27
N GLU A 14 28.57 27.27 -10.64
CA GLU A 14 28.78 27.77 -12.00
C GLU A 14 30.25 28.18 -12.23
N PHE A 15 30.74 27.95 -13.45
CA PHE A 15 32.04 28.39 -13.94
C PHE A 15 32.05 28.57 -15.46
N ASP A 16 32.90 29.48 -15.93
CA ASP A 16 33.01 29.79 -17.36
C ASP A 16 34.31 29.25 -17.93
N LEU A 17 34.23 28.59 -19.09
CA LEU A 17 35.36 28.10 -19.87
C LEU A 17 35.40 28.78 -21.23
N HIS A 18 36.49 29.51 -21.51
CA HIS A 18 36.70 30.16 -22.79
C HIS A 18 37.75 29.42 -23.62
N ILE A 19 37.36 28.93 -24.80
CA ILE A 19 38.25 28.27 -25.75
C ILE A 19 38.24 29.10 -27.04
N GLY A 20 39.30 29.86 -27.28
CA GLY A 20 39.35 30.80 -28.41
C GLY A 20 38.21 31.82 -28.34
N ASP A 21 37.36 31.85 -29.37
CA ASP A 21 36.23 32.79 -29.48
C ASP A 21 34.92 32.24 -28.86
N HIS A 22 34.94 31.03 -28.30
CA HIS A 22 33.76 30.41 -27.72
C HIS A 22 33.79 30.48 -26.19
N SER A 23 32.70 30.97 -25.59
CA SER A 23 32.47 31.00 -24.14
C SER A 23 31.43 29.96 -23.74
N PHE A 24 31.81 29.01 -22.89
CA PHE A 24 30.93 28.00 -22.31
C PHE A 24 30.64 28.34 -20.85
N LYS A 25 29.36 28.46 -20.50
CA LYS A 25 28.91 28.57 -19.10
C LYS A 25 28.50 27.19 -18.60
N LEU A 26 29.19 26.67 -17.60
CA LEU A 26 29.05 25.31 -17.11
C LEU A 26 28.57 25.33 -15.66
N CYS A 27 27.66 24.44 -15.30
CA CYS A 27 27.16 24.27 -13.94
C CYS A 27 27.47 22.84 -13.49
N ALA A 28 28.22 22.68 -12.39
CA ALA A 28 28.41 21.40 -11.73
C ALA A 28 27.20 21.05 -10.84
N SER A 29 27.06 19.79 -10.42
CA SER A 29 25.97 19.42 -9.52
C SER A 29 26.20 19.89 -8.08
N ALA A 30 27.47 20.07 -7.69
CA ALA A 30 27.88 20.58 -6.38
C ALA A 30 29.17 21.44 -6.47
N ALA A 31 29.37 22.32 -5.48
CA ALA A 31 30.59 23.14 -5.40
C ALA A 31 31.87 22.31 -5.26
N GLU A 32 31.81 21.17 -4.57
CA GLU A 32 32.93 20.23 -4.41
C GLU A 32 33.30 19.53 -5.72
N GLU A 33 32.29 19.15 -6.51
CA GLU A 33 32.48 18.53 -7.81
C GLU A 33 33.10 19.52 -8.80
N LYS A 34 32.65 20.78 -8.76
CA LYS A 34 33.29 21.89 -9.50
C LYS A 34 34.79 21.98 -9.17
N ASP A 35 35.13 21.99 -7.89
CA ASP A 35 36.52 22.09 -7.44
C ASP A 35 37.33 20.83 -7.79
N ALA A 36 36.71 19.65 -7.84
CA ALA A 36 37.36 18.43 -8.33
C ALA A 36 37.61 18.48 -9.85
N PHE A 37 36.65 18.93 -10.63
CA PHE A 37 36.76 19.07 -12.08
C PHE A 37 37.87 20.05 -12.46
N ILE A 38 37.89 21.23 -11.84
CA ILE A 38 38.91 22.27 -12.11
C ILE A 38 40.32 21.74 -11.76
N ARG A 39 40.48 20.99 -10.66
CA ARG A 39 41.76 20.35 -10.29
C ARG A 39 42.23 19.33 -11.34
N HIS A 40 41.35 18.49 -11.86
CA HIS A 40 41.70 17.52 -12.89
C HIS A 40 42.05 18.21 -14.22
N LEU A 41 41.30 19.24 -14.60
CA LEU A 41 41.58 20.03 -15.79
C LEU A 41 42.96 20.70 -15.70
N PHE A 42 43.34 21.25 -14.55
CA PHE A 42 44.65 21.83 -14.32
C PHE A 42 45.79 20.79 -14.42
N LYS A 43 45.61 19.61 -13.81
CA LYS A 43 46.59 18.50 -13.92
C LYS A 43 46.78 18.07 -15.37
N PHE A 44 45.68 17.92 -16.11
CA PHE A 44 45.71 17.50 -17.50
C PHE A 44 46.38 18.54 -18.39
N ALA A 45 46.01 19.81 -18.24
CA ALA A 45 46.62 20.91 -18.99
C ALA A 45 48.12 21.03 -18.71
N SER A 46 48.55 20.85 -17.46
CA SER A 46 49.97 20.89 -17.08
C SER A 46 50.78 19.73 -17.66
N LYS A 47 50.17 18.54 -17.78
CA LYS A 47 50.84 17.34 -18.32
C LYS A 47 50.93 17.35 -19.85
N TYR A 48 49.89 17.83 -20.54
CA TYR A 48 49.77 17.64 -21.99
C TYR A 48 49.84 18.94 -22.82
N LEU A 49 49.77 20.13 -22.20
CA LEU A 49 49.92 21.42 -22.89
C LEU A 49 51.04 22.29 -22.28
N PRO A 50 52.32 21.91 -22.44
CA PRO A 50 53.44 22.67 -21.87
C PRO A 50 53.64 24.06 -22.49
N VAL A 51 53.19 24.28 -23.72
CA VAL A 51 53.42 25.52 -24.51
C VAL A 51 52.23 26.49 -24.50
N GLN A 52 50.99 26.01 -24.34
CA GLN A 52 49.76 26.83 -24.31
C GLN A 52 48.93 26.52 -23.06
N LYS A 53 49.45 26.92 -21.90
CA LYS A 53 48.75 26.73 -20.63
C LYS A 53 47.50 27.62 -20.55
N PRO A 54 46.35 27.08 -20.09
CA PRO A 54 45.18 27.90 -19.79
C PRO A 54 45.46 28.84 -18.61
N ASP A 55 44.93 30.05 -18.69
CA ASP A 55 44.92 31.02 -17.59
C ASP A 55 43.74 30.68 -16.65
N PHE A 56 44.04 30.33 -15.40
CA PHE A 56 43.03 30.09 -14.37
C PHE A 56 42.88 31.35 -13.50
N VAL A 57 41.69 31.95 -13.47
CA VAL A 57 41.40 33.20 -12.75
C VAL A 57 40.40 32.92 -11.63
N ASN A 58 40.69 33.40 -10.41
CA ASN A 58 39.92 33.20 -9.18
C ASN A 58 39.84 31.75 -8.65
N VAL A 59 40.74 30.84 -9.05
CA VAL A 59 40.81 29.46 -8.52
C VAL A 59 41.95 29.36 -7.50
N PRO A 60 41.72 28.88 -6.26
CA PRO A 60 42.81 28.56 -5.34
C PRO A 60 43.51 27.30 -5.88
N ILE A 61 44.64 27.49 -6.57
CA ILE A 61 45.49 26.39 -7.06
C ILE A 61 46.23 25.82 -5.85
N PRO A 62 46.03 24.54 -5.47
CA PRO A 62 46.82 23.92 -4.43
C PRO A 62 48.25 23.72 -4.94
N VAL A 63 49.20 24.42 -4.35
CA VAL A 63 50.65 24.23 -4.56
C VAL A 63 51.04 22.95 -3.82
N ASP A 64 50.79 21.79 -4.44
CA ASP A 64 51.41 20.53 -4.03
C ASP A 64 51.35 19.53 -5.19
N VAL A 65 52.37 19.59 -6.03
CA VAL A 65 52.80 18.46 -6.86
C VAL A 65 54.32 18.39 -6.79
N SER A 66 54.79 17.47 -5.95
CA SER A 66 56.18 17.07 -5.88
C SER A 66 56.71 16.73 -7.27
N SER A 67 57.82 17.38 -7.61
CA SER A 67 58.65 17.08 -8.77
C SER A 67 59.17 15.65 -8.67
N THR A 68 58.65 14.75 -9.50
CA THR A 68 59.34 13.50 -9.85
C THR A 68 59.47 13.49 -11.36
N VAL A 69 60.48 14.20 -11.85
CA VAL A 69 60.99 14.02 -13.21
C VAL A 69 61.92 12.83 -13.13
N VAL A 70 61.39 11.64 -13.40
CA VAL A 70 62.20 10.47 -13.72
C VAL A 70 62.92 10.82 -15.02
N ALA A 71 64.24 10.96 -14.93
CA ALA A 71 65.10 11.14 -16.09
C ALA A 71 65.06 9.85 -16.91
N THR A 72 64.25 9.86 -17.97
CA THR A 72 64.34 8.87 -19.03
C THR A 72 65.60 9.15 -19.84
N GLU A 73 66.40 8.12 -20.04
CA GLU A 73 67.66 8.12 -20.78
C GLU A 73 67.55 8.77 -22.17
N PRO A 74 68.59 9.45 -22.67
CA PRO A 74 68.66 9.78 -24.08
C PRO A 74 68.94 8.51 -24.88
N SER A 75 68.00 8.15 -25.76
CA SER A 75 68.23 7.27 -26.89
C SER A 75 69.46 7.73 -27.67
N VAL A 76 70.55 6.98 -27.57
CA VAL A 76 71.75 7.19 -28.37
C VAL A 76 71.41 6.71 -29.78
N ASP A 77 71.12 7.68 -30.65
CA ASP A 77 71.11 7.49 -32.09
C ASP A 77 72.53 7.06 -32.50
N VAL A 78 72.62 5.91 -33.16
CA VAL A 78 73.87 5.33 -33.64
C VAL A 78 74.35 6.18 -34.81
N GLN A 79 75.09 7.24 -34.50
CA GLN A 79 75.95 7.90 -35.47
C GLN A 79 77.33 7.22 -35.43
N GLU A 80 77.70 6.70 -36.59
CA GLU A 80 78.95 6.05 -36.94
C GLU A 80 80.14 6.62 -36.16
N GLU A 81 80.77 5.75 -35.37
CA GLU A 81 82.02 6.06 -34.70
C GLU A 81 83.08 6.46 -35.73
N ASN A 82 83.39 7.74 -35.71
CA ASN A 82 84.58 8.33 -36.30
C ASN A 82 85.79 7.72 -35.56
N PHE A 83 86.28 6.59 -36.06
CA PHE A 83 87.52 5.99 -35.60
C PHE A 83 88.64 7.03 -35.69
N ALA A 84 89.23 7.35 -34.52
CA ALA A 84 90.48 8.11 -34.32
C ALA A 84 90.39 9.61 -33.99
N GLN A 85 89.69 9.98 -32.91
CA GLN A 85 90.15 11.11 -32.08
C GLN A 85 90.34 10.65 -30.64
N TYR A 86 91.59 10.29 -30.28
CA TYR A 86 91.98 9.99 -28.91
C TYR A 86 91.67 11.19 -28.02
N GLN A 87 90.72 11.05 -27.12
CA GLN A 87 90.44 12.03 -26.08
C GLN A 87 91.31 11.70 -24.87
N PRO A 88 92.26 12.56 -24.48
CA PRO A 88 93.13 12.30 -23.33
C PRO A 88 92.31 12.29 -22.04
N VAL A 89 92.59 11.31 -21.18
CA VAL A 89 91.97 11.14 -19.85
C VAL A 89 92.11 12.44 -19.07
N SER A 90 90.99 12.94 -18.53
CA SER A 90 90.99 14.16 -17.72
C SER A 90 91.75 13.92 -16.42
N ALA A 91 92.46 14.92 -15.91
CA ALA A 91 93.16 14.84 -14.62
C ALA A 91 92.21 14.44 -13.46
N LYS A 92 90.92 14.75 -13.60
CA LYS A 92 89.88 14.30 -12.67
C LYS A 92 89.60 12.80 -12.78
N GLU A 93 89.46 12.28 -13.99
CA GLU A 93 89.22 10.86 -14.27
C GLU A 93 90.42 10.00 -13.85
N GLU A 94 91.64 10.48 -14.07
CA GLU A 94 92.86 9.82 -13.59
C GLU A 94 92.93 9.78 -12.05
N ALA A 95 92.54 10.87 -11.37
CA ALA A 95 92.49 10.92 -9.92
C ALA A 95 91.40 9.99 -9.33
N ASP A 96 90.27 9.86 -10.02
CA ASP A 96 89.18 8.97 -9.61
C ASP A 96 89.55 7.49 -9.84
N PHE A 97 90.18 7.18 -10.98
CA PHE A 97 90.70 5.85 -11.28
C PHE A 97 91.80 5.41 -10.30
N ARG A 98 92.75 6.30 -9.97
CA ARG A 98 93.78 6.03 -8.96
C ARG A 98 93.18 5.80 -7.57
N ARG A 99 92.14 6.56 -7.19
CA ARG A 99 91.42 6.33 -5.93
C ARG A 99 90.74 4.95 -5.91
N MET A 100 90.15 4.55 -7.02
CA MET A 100 89.51 3.24 -7.15
C MET A 100 90.55 2.10 -7.08
N LEU A 101 91.68 2.20 -7.77
CA LEU A 101 92.77 1.22 -7.65
C LEU A 101 93.34 1.14 -6.22
N THR A 102 93.46 2.27 -5.53
CA THR A 102 93.92 2.31 -4.12
C THR A 102 92.93 1.61 -3.19
N PHE A 103 91.62 1.75 -3.43
CA PHE A 103 90.58 1.07 -2.66
C PHE A 103 90.69 -0.46 -2.76
N PHE A 104 91.09 -0.98 -3.92
CA PHE A 104 91.33 -2.41 -4.13
C PHE A 104 92.78 -2.84 -3.84
N ASN A 105 93.64 -1.96 -3.31
CA ASN A 105 95.08 -2.19 -3.09
C ASN A 105 95.85 -2.63 -4.35
N LEU A 106 95.50 -2.09 -5.52
CA LEU A 106 96.13 -2.43 -6.80
C LEU A 106 97.00 -1.28 -7.34
N SER A 107 98.06 -1.63 -8.06
CA SER A 107 98.94 -0.67 -8.74
C SER A 107 98.53 -0.48 -10.20
N ILE A 108 98.99 0.62 -10.83
CA ILE A 108 98.70 0.96 -12.24
C ILE A 108 99.12 -0.15 -13.23
N GLY A 109 100.04 -1.04 -12.85
CA GLY A 109 100.47 -2.20 -13.65
C GLY A 109 99.59 -3.45 -13.53
N GLU A 110 98.57 -3.46 -12.66
CA GLU A 110 97.73 -4.63 -12.35
C GLU A 110 96.28 -4.48 -12.87
N ALA A 111 96.11 -3.75 -13.97
CA ALA A 111 94.81 -3.49 -14.57
C ALA A 111 94.00 -4.76 -14.90
N ASP A 112 94.68 -5.85 -15.26
CA ASP A 112 94.05 -7.14 -15.56
C ASP A 112 93.44 -7.79 -14.30
N LYS A 113 94.13 -7.68 -13.15
CA LYS A 113 93.59 -8.14 -11.85
C LYS A 113 92.42 -7.28 -11.40
N PHE A 114 92.48 -5.97 -11.65
CA PHE A 114 91.40 -5.05 -11.34
C PHE A 114 90.13 -5.33 -12.18
N ALA A 115 90.30 -5.54 -13.49
CA ALA A 115 89.19 -5.92 -14.38
C ALA A 115 88.56 -7.25 -13.96
N THR A 116 89.37 -8.25 -13.59
CA THR A 116 88.89 -9.53 -13.08
C THR A 116 88.10 -9.36 -11.79
N MET A 117 88.62 -8.57 -10.83
CA MET A 117 87.93 -8.34 -9.55
C MET A 117 86.62 -7.56 -9.72
N LEU A 118 86.55 -6.60 -10.65
CA LEU A 118 85.30 -5.93 -11.00
C LEU A 118 84.31 -6.87 -11.66
N ASN A 119 84.78 -7.75 -12.53
CA ASN A 119 83.94 -8.76 -13.17
C ASN A 119 83.35 -9.74 -12.15
N ASP A 120 84.15 -10.17 -11.17
CA ASP A 120 83.69 -11.03 -10.07
C ASP A 120 82.66 -10.31 -9.18
N GLN A 121 82.89 -9.03 -8.86
CA GLN A 121 81.92 -8.22 -8.10
C GLN A 121 80.62 -7.99 -8.87
N LEU A 122 80.71 -7.72 -10.17
CA LEU A 122 79.55 -7.56 -11.04
C LEU A 122 78.75 -8.87 -11.10
N GLN A 123 79.42 -10.01 -11.31
CA GLN A 123 78.77 -11.31 -11.36
C GLN A 123 78.12 -11.68 -10.01
N SER A 124 78.76 -11.33 -8.89
CA SER A 124 78.16 -11.51 -7.56
C SER A 124 76.94 -10.61 -7.33
N LEU A 125 76.97 -9.38 -7.83
CA LEU A 125 75.86 -8.43 -7.71
C LEU A 125 74.70 -8.84 -8.61
N ASP A 126 74.97 -9.31 -9.83
CA ASP A 126 73.98 -9.87 -10.74
C ASP A 126 73.33 -11.12 -10.15
N GLY A 127 74.11 -12.00 -9.50
CA GLY A 127 73.57 -13.13 -8.75
C GLY A 127 72.61 -12.70 -7.64
N ALA A 128 73.02 -11.75 -6.80
CA ALA A 128 72.18 -11.21 -5.72
C ALA A 128 70.92 -10.51 -6.24
N ASN A 129 71.02 -9.81 -7.37
CA ASN A 129 69.88 -9.14 -8.01
C ASN A 129 68.88 -10.17 -8.57
N ILE A 130 69.35 -11.22 -9.24
CA ILE A 130 68.49 -12.30 -9.73
C ILE A 130 67.78 -12.99 -8.56
N ASP A 131 68.48 -13.31 -7.48
CA ASP A 131 67.89 -13.94 -6.29
C ASP A 131 66.83 -13.04 -5.64
N SER A 132 67.09 -11.72 -5.54
CA SER A 132 66.13 -10.76 -5.01
C SER A 132 64.91 -10.59 -5.91
N ILE A 133 65.09 -10.56 -7.23
CA ILE A 133 63.99 -10.50 -8.20
C ILE A 133 63.14 -11.78 -8.10
N MET A 134 63.77 -12.94 -8.09
CA MET A 134 63.09 -14.23 -7.99
C MET A 134 62.31 -14.36 -6.67
N GLY A 135 62.90 -13.92 -5.55
CA GLY A 135 62.21 -13.88 -4.26
C GLY A 135 60.98 -12.96 -4.27
N SER A 136 61.07 -11.81 -4.95
CA SER A 136 59.94 -10.90 -5.11
C SER A 136 58.84 -11.47 -6.01
N GLU A 137 59.20 -12.19 -7.07
CA GLU A 137 58.26 -12.86 -7.97
C GLU A 137 57.47 -13.95 -7.23
N VAL A 138 58.14 -14.79 -6.43
CA VAL A 138 57.47 -15.82 -5.62
C VAL A 138 56.49 -15.19 -4.63
N ALA A 139 56.88 -14.13 -3.94
CA ALA A 139 56.02 -13.43 -2.99
C ALA A 139 54.78 -12.80 -3.67
N VAL A 140 54.95 -12.21 -4.85
CA VAL A 140 53.83 -11.67 -5.64
C VAL A 140 52.90 -12.78 -6.10
N ASN A 141 53.44 -13.91 -6.57
CA ASN A 141 52.63 -15.05 -7.00
C ASN A 141 51.82 -15.66 -5.84
N ASP A 142 52.41 -15.74 -4.65
CA ASP A 142 51.68 -16.22 -3.46
C ASP A 142 50.59 -15.24 -3.02
N LEU A 143 50.83 -13.93 -3.12
CA LEU A 143 49.79 -12.93 -2.88
C LEU A 143 48.63 -13.06 -3.88
N ILE A 144 48.92 -13.30 -5.16
CA ILE A 144 47.88 -13.53 -6.19
C ILE A 144 47.03 -14.74 -5.82
N LYS A 145 47.62 -15.86 -5.40
CA LYS A 145 46.87 -17.05 -4.97
C LYS A 145 45.94 -16.78 -3.79
N VAL A 146 46.38 -15.97 -2.83
CA VAL A 146 45.53 -15.57 -1.69
C VAL A 146 44.36 -14.72 -2.16
N ILE A 147 44.60 -13.80 -3.09
CA ILE A 147 43.53 -12.99 -3.71
C ILE A 147 42.55 -13.88 -4.46
N ASP A 148 43.02 -14.82 -5.28
CA ASP A 148 42.16 -15.76 -6.00
C ASP A 148 41.30 -16.60 -5.05
N SER A 149 41.89 -17.08 -3.95
CA SER A 149 41.16 -17.81 -2.91
C SER A 149 40.10 -16.94 -2.22
N ALA A 150 40.41 -15.67 -1.97
CA ALA A 150 39.46 -14.72 -1.39
C ALA A 150 38.32 -14.37 -2.35
N ILE A 151 38.61 -14.27 -3.66
CA ILE A 151 37.60 -14.09 -4.71
C ILE A 151 36.68 -15.30 -4.76
N GLU A 152 37.23 -16.52 -4.73
CA GLU A 152 36.44 -17.74 -4.76
C GLU A 152 35.53 -17.87 -3.53
N GLU A 153 36.03 -17.55 -2.33
CA GLU A 153 35.21 -17.53 -1.11
C GLU A 153 34.13 -16.44 -1.16
N THR A 154 34.43 -15.28 -1.75
CA THR A 154 33.43 -14.21 -1.95
C THR A 154 32.32 -14.67 -2.90
N ASN A 155 32.66 -15.33 -4.01
CA ASN A 155 31.69 -15.88 -4.95
C ASN A 155 30.83 -16.99 -4.30
N ARG A 156 31.42 -17.79 -3.41
CA ARG A 156 30.70 -18.80 -2.63
C ARG A 156 29.68 -18.14 -1.69
N LEU A 157 30.06 -17.04 -1.03
CA LEU A 157 29.19 -16.29 -0.15
C LEU A 157 28.05 -15.60 -0.92
N ASP A 158 28.34 -15.03 -2.09
CA ASP A 158 27.34 -14.42 -2.97
C ASP A 158 26.30 -15.47 -3.43
N SER A 159 26.77 -16.66 -3.81
CA SER A 159 25.91 -17.78 -4.15
C SER A 159 25.01 -18.24 -2.99
N GLN A 160 25.48 -18.13 -1.74
CA GLN A 160 24.65 -18.43 -0.57
C GLN A 160 23.62 -17.33 -0.30
N LEU A 161 24.00 -16.07 -0.47
CA LEU A 161 23.07 -14.94 -0.36
C LEU A 161 21.95 -15.05 -1.40
N ASP A 162 22.25 -15.46 -2.63
CA ASP A 162 21.24 -15.74 -3.66
C ASP A 162 20.22 -16.81 -3.24
N VAL A 163 20.67 -17.85 -2.54
CA VAL A 163 19.77 -18.89 -2.02
C VAL A 163 18.88 -18.33 -0.92
N PHE A 164 19.45 -17.53 0.00
CA PHE A 164 18.67 -16.88 1.04
C PHE A 164 17.66 -15.87 0.47
N ASP A 165 18.04 -15.10 -0.54
CA ASP A 165 17.15 -14.12 -1.17
C ASP A 165 15.97 -14.81 -1.87
N LYS A 166 16.22 -15.92 -2.58
CA LYS A 166 15.16 -16.75 -3.15
C LYS A 166 14.22 -17.32 -2.09
N LEU A 167 14.76 -17.79 -0.97
CA LEU A 167 13.96 -18.30 0.14
C LEU A 167 13.11 -17.18 0.77
N LEU A 168 13.70 -16.02 1.01
CA LEU A 168 13.01 -14.86 1.57
C LEU A 168 11.94 -14.32 0.63
N SER A 169 12.18 -14.31 -0.69
CA SER A 169 11.15 -13.96 -1.68
C SER A 169 9.96 -14.91 -1.57
N HIS A 170 10.21 -16.23 -1.51
CA HIS A 170 9.13 -17.21 -1.39
C HIS A 170 8.35 -17.05 -0.07
N VAL A 171 9.04 -16.78 1.04
CA VAL A 171 8.41 -16.51 2.34
C VAL A 171 7.59 -15.22 2.28
N ARG A 172 8.11 -14.15 1.68
CA ARG A 172 7.38 -12.89 1.49
C ARG A 172 6.08 -13.12 0.72
N ASP A 173 6.17 -13.79 -0.42
CA ASP A 173 5.00 -14.04 -1.28
C ASP A 173 3.98 -14.93 -0.56
N SER A 174 4.46 -15.89 0.26
CA SER A 174 3.59 -16.73 1.09
C SER A 174 2.89 -15.93 2.20
N VAL A 175 3.59 -14.99 2.84
CA VAL A 175 3.01 -14.11 3.87
C VAL A 175 1.97 -13.19 3.26
N GLU A 176 2.24 -12.59 2.11
CA GLU A 176 1.27 -11.75 1.39
C GLU A 176 -0.01 -12.53 1.05
N LEU A 177 0.13 -13.77 0.55
CA LEU A 177 -1.02 -14.63 0.27
C LEU A 177 -1.82 -14.98 1.54
N ILE A 178 -1.14 -15.20 2.67
CA ILE A 178 -1.81 -15.45 3.95
C ILE A 178 -2.57 -14.21 4.41
N GLU A 179 -1.98 -13.02 4.31
CA GLU A 179 -2.64 -11.76 4.68
C GLU A 179 -3.87 -11.50 3.83
N GLU A 180 -3.79 -11.70 2.50
CA GLU A 180 -4.94 -11.58 1.61
C GLU A 180 -6.04 -12.58 1.97
N LYS A 181 -5.67 -13.84 2.20
CA LYS A 181 -6.60 -14.90 2.59
C LYS A 181 -7.27 -14.60 3.93
N ASP A 182 -6.53 -14.08 4.90
CA ASP A 182 -7.06 -13.75 6.21
C ASP A 182 -8.00 -12.53 6.15
N SER A 183 -7.66 -11.54 5.33
CA SER A 183 -8.53 -10.39 5.03
C SER A 183 -9.84 -10.86 4.41
N LEU A 184 -9.77 -11.71 3.37
CA LEU A 184 -10.94 -12.30 2.73
C LEU A 184 -11.76 -13.12 3.72
N GLY A 185 -11.10 -13.95 4.54
CA GLY A 185 -11.76 -14.74 5.58
C GLY A 185 -12.43 -13.88 6.65
N CYS A 186 -11.88 -12.71 6.99
CA CYS A 186 -12.52 -11.75 7.90
C CYS A 186 -13.81 -11.19 7.29
N VAL A 187 -13.76 -10.81 6.00
CA VAL A 187 -14.93 -10.33 5.27
C VAL A 187 -15.99 -11.41 5.16
N GLU A 188 -15.60 -12.65 4.83
CA GLU A 188 -16.50 -13.80 4.77
C GLU A 188 -17.17 -14.05 6.12
N ARG A 189 -16.41 -14.13 7.21
CA ARG A 189 -16.95 -14.30 8.57
C ARG A 189 -17.91 -13.17 8.94
N LYS A 190 -17.57 -11.93 8.61
CA LYS A 190 -18.43 -10.77 8.86
C LYS A 190 -19.74 -10.88 8.07
N ASN A 191 -19.67 -11.19 6.77
CA ASN A 191 -20.83 -11.34 5.91
C ASN A 191 -21.72 -12.49 6.38
N THR A 192 -21.15 -13.66 6.67
CA THR A 192 -21.87 -14.82 7.19
C THR A 192 -22.57 -14.50 8.51
N ARG A 193 -21.91 -13.78 9.43
CA ARG A 193 -22.54 -13.33 10.68
C ARG A 193 -23.70 -12.37 10.43
N LEU A 194 -23.52 -11.38 9.56
CA LEU A 194 -24.57 -10.41 9.22
C LEU A 194 -25.76 -11.10 8.55
N LEU A 195 -25.51 -11.99 7.59
CA LEU A 195 -26.54 -12.77 6.91
C LEU A 195 -27.29 -13.67 7.89
N ARG A 196 -26.59 -14.37 8.79
CA ARG A 196 -27.22 -15.19 9.82
C ARG A 196 -28.13 -14.36 10.73
N ASN A 197 -27.65 -13.19 11.19
CA ASN A 197 -28.43 -12.31 12.05
C ASN A 197 -29.67 -11.78 11.32
N TYR A 198 -29.51 -11.35 10.07
CA TYR A 198 -30.60 -10.90 9.22
C TYR A 198 -31.64 -12.01 8.98
N LEU A 199 -31.19 -13.22 8.69
CA LEU A 199 -32.09 -14.37 8.50
C LEU A 199 -32.83 -14.72 9.79
N ALA A 200 -32.16 -14.69 10.94
CA ALA A 200 -32.79 -14.95 12.23
C ALA A 200 -33.86 -13.90 12.56
N GLU A 201 -33.58 -12.62 12.30
CA GLU A 201 -34.55 -11.53 12.45
C GLU A 201 -35.74 -11.72 11.49
N ALA A 202 -35.49 -12.02 10.22
CA ALA A 202 -36.53 -12.26 9.23
C ALA A 202 -37.43 -13.45 9.60
N ILE A 203 -36.85 -14.57 10.04
CA ILE A 203 -37.61 -15.73 10.51
C ILE A 203 -38.42 -15.35 11.74
N SER A 204 -37.83 -14.64 12.71
CA SER A 204 -38.56 -14.22 13.92
C SER A 204 -39.76 -13.33 13.60
N LEU A 205 -39.66 -12.48 12.57
CA LEU A 205 -40.78 -11.65 12.12
C LEU A 205 -41.88 -12.48 11.48
N ILE A 206 -41.52 -13.43 10.60
CA ILE A 206 -42.48 -14.30 9.91
C ILE A 206 -43.20 -15.21 10.91
N ASP A 207 -42.51 -15.66 11.97
CA ASP A 207 -43.04 -16.56 13.00
C ASP A 207 -44.01 -15.88 13.99
N VAL A 208 -44.06 -14.53 14.02
CA VAL A 208 -45.05 -13.79 14.85
C VAL A 208 -46.49 -14.22 14.54
N VAL A 209 -46.78 -14.52 13.27
CA VAL A 209 -48.10 -14.99 12.84
C VAL A 209 -48.05 -16.51 12.59
N SER A 210 -48.25 -17.27 13.66
CA SER A 210 -48.39 -18.73 13.62
C SER A 210 -49.60 -19.21 12.80
N GLU A 211 -49.57 -20.48 12.37
CA GLU A 211 -50.69 -21.12 11.67
C GLU A 211 -51.99 -21.12 12.50
N GLU A 212 -51.90 -21.23 13.83
CA GLU A 212 -53.08 -21.15 14.71
C GLU A 212 -53.80 -19.81 14.56
N HIS A 213 -53.05 -18.70 14.49
CA HIS A 213 -53.64 -17.38 14.26
C HIS A 213 -54.32 -17.30 12.90
N ILE A 214 -53.75 -17.92 11.86
CA ILE A 214 -54.33 -17.97 10.51
C ILE A 214 -55.66 -18.72 10.54
N GLU A 215 -55.71 -19.89 11.18
CA GLU A 215 -56.92 -20.71 11.27
C GLU A 215 -58.03 -19.98 12.03
N ILE A 216 -57.70 -19.32 13.14
CA ILE A 216 -58.66 -18.54 13.94
C ILE A 216 -59.26 -17.40 13.11
N LEU A 217 -58.42 -16.62 12.40
CA LEU A 217 -58.88 -15.52 11.56
C LEU A 217 -59.68 -16.02 10.35
N ARG A 218 -59.27 -17.15 9.74
CA ARG A 218 -59.98 -17.77 8.62
C ARG A 218 -61.35 -18.29 9.06
N ALA A 219 -61.45 -18.89 10.24
CA ALA A 219 -62.72 -19.33 10.81
C ALA A 219 -63.62 -18.13 11.14
N GLY A 220 -63.06 -17.06 11.71
CA GLY A 220 -63.77 -15.80 11.96
C GLY A 220 -64.97 -15.95 12.90
N ASN A 221 -64.89 -16.83 13.90
CA ASN A 221 -66.00 -17.05 14.84
C ASN A 221 -66.11 -15.89 15.84
N LEU A 222 -67.18 -15.11 15.72
CA LEU A 222 -67.49 -13.95 16.56
C LEU A 222 -68.73 -14.17 17.44
N SER A 223 -69.17 -15.42 17.60
CA SER A 223 -70.41 -15.76 18.31
C SER A 223 -70.24 -15.84 19.83
N ASP A 224 -69.04 -16.20 20.31
CA ASP A 224 -68.75 -16.42 21.73
C ASP A 224 -67.66 -15.47 22.25
N PRO A 225 -67.73 -15.02 23.52
CA PRO A 225 -66.72 -14.12 24.10
C PRO A 225 -65.28 -14.68 24.05
N ILE A 226 -65.13 -15.99 24.19
CA ILE A 226 -63.83 -16.69 24.12
C ILE A 226 -63.27 -16.62 22.70
N SER A 227 -64.11 -16.91 21.69
CA SER A 227 -63.74 -16.86 20.28
C SER A 227 -63.40 -15.44 19.83
N ILE A 228 -64.12 -14.43 20.32
CA ILE A 228 -63.81 -13.00 20.09
C ILE A 228 -62.43 -12.65 20.68
N SER A 229 -62.12 -13.13 21.89
CA SER A 229 -60.81 -12.89 22.53
C SER A 229 -59.66 -13.50 21.71
N ARG A 230 -59.83 -14.73 21.23
CA ARG A 230 -58.87 -15.42 20.35
C ARG A 230 -58.70 -14.69 19.01
N CYS A 231 -59.79 -14.29 18.36
CA CYS A 231 -59.75 -13.47 17.15
C CYS A 231 -59.04 -12.13 17.38
N SER A 232 -59.28 -11.48 18.52
CA SER A 232 -58.60 -10.23 18.89
C SER A 232 -57.11 -10.42 19.12
N ALA A 233 -56.70 -11.54 19.74
CA ALA A 233 -55.28 -11.89 19.91
C ALA A 233 -54.60 -12.14 18.55
N ALA A 234 -55.23 -12.91 17.67
CA ALA A 234 -54.72 -13.17 16.32
C ALA A 234 -54.63 -11.89 15.46
N ALA A 235 -55.64 -11.02 15.53
CA ALA A 235 -55.62 -9.72 14.85
C ALA A 235 -54.51 -8.80 15.38
N ARG A 236 -54.21 -8.83 16.69
CA ARG A 236 -53.07 -8.10 17.26
C ARG A 236 -51.73 -8.64 16.79
N ALA A 237 -51.58 -9.97 16.67
CA ALA A 237 -50.36 -10.57 16.11
C ALA A 237 -50.12 -10.10 14.67
N LEU A 238 -51.18 -10.07 13.85
CA LEU A 238 -51.14 -9.55 12.48
C LEU A 238 -50.83 -8.05 12.42
N GLN A 239 -51.42 -7.24 13.30
CA GLN A 239 -51.09 -5.82 13.42
C GLN A 239 -49.62 -5.61 13.78
N ASN A 240 -49.06 -6.41 14.70
CA ASN A 240 -47.66 -6.34 15.08
C ASN A 240 -46.73 -6.71 13.92
N TYR A 241 -47.10 -7.73 13.14
CA TYR A 241 -46.38 -8.10 11.91
C TYR A 241 -46.35 -6.93 10.91
N SER A 242 -47.51 -6.29 10.65
CA SER A 242 -47.62 -5.16 9.73
C SER A 242 -46.91 -3.88 10.23
N SER A 243 -46.88 -3.65 11.55
CA SER A 243 -46.29 -2.44 12.14
C SER A 243 -44.78 -2.56 12.39
N SER A 244 -44.22 -3.76 12.29
CA SER A 244 -42.79 -3.98 12.50
C SER A 244 -41.98 -3.29 11.41
N ARG A 245 -40.89 -2.61 11.81
CA ARG A 245 -40.03 -1.90 10.87
C ARG A 245 -39.36 -2.88 9.91
N MET A 246 -39.90 -2.97 8.71
CA MET A 246 -39.34 -3.78 7.63
C MET A 246 -38.03 -3.16 7.16
N ASN A 247 -36.95 -3.94 7.18
CA ASN A 247 -35.72 -3.57 6.50
C ASN A 247 -36.02 -3.41 4.99
N ALA A 248 -35.47 -2.40 4.34
CA ALA A 248 -35.73 -2.07 2.93
C ALA A 248 -35.49 -3.24 1.97
N ALA A 249 -34.69 -4.24 2.35
CA ALA A 249 -34.40 -5.43 1.56
C ALA A 249 -35.41 -6.59 1.75
N MET A 250 -36.19 -6.62 2.85
CA MET A 250 -37.16 -7.69 3.13
C MET A 250 -38.24 -7.83 2.05
N PRO A 251 -38.85 -6.72 1.54
CA PRO A 251 -39.83 -6.79 0.46
C PRO A 251 -39.27 -7.33 -0.86
N LEU A 252 -37.96 -7.46 -1.03
CA LEU A 252 -37.36 -8.03 -2.25
C LEU A 252 -37.35 -9.57 -2.21
N MET A 253 -37.46 -10.19 -1.02
CA MET A 253 -37.42 -11.64 -0.85
C MET A 253 -38.74 -12.27 -1.28
N ALA A 254 -38.69 -13.26 -2.18
CA ALA A 254 -39.88 -13.93 -2.71
C ALA A 254 -40.76 -14.55 -1.61
N ALA A 255 -40.15 -15.27 -0.66
CA ALA A 255 -40.86 -15.89 0.46
C ALA A 255 -41.60 -14.87 1.34
N PHE A 256 -41.00 -13.70 1.57
CA PHE A 256 -41.64 -12.63 2.31
C PHE A 256 -42.83 -12.03 1.53
N LYS A 257 -42.67 -11.81 0.22
CA LYS A 257 -43.76 -11.32 -0.64
C LYS A 257 -44.96 -12.26 -0.63
N GLU A 258 -44.72 -13.56 -0.83
CA GLU A 258 -45.78 -14.58 -0.84
C GLU A 258 -46.51 -14.62 0.50
N ARG A 259 -45.77 -14.69 1.61
CA ARG A 259 -46.35 -14.68 2.96
C ARG A 259 -47.15 -13.40 3.23
N ASN A 260 -46.64 -12.25 2.83
CA ASN A 260 -47.30 -10.97 3.02
C ASN A 260 -48.60 -10.87 2.19
N GLU A 261 -48.59 -11.38 0.97
CA GLU A 261 -49.78 -11.46 0.11
C GLU A 261 -50.86 -12.36 0.72
N GLU A 262 -50.51 -13.54 1.22
CA GLU A 262 -51.44 -14.43 1.92
C GLU A 262 -52.06 -13.76 3.15
N LEU A 263 -51.25 -13.07 3.95
CA LEU A 263 -51.71 -12.38 5.15
C LEU A 263 -52.61 -11.19 4.81
N ASN A 264 -52.34 -10.46 3.73
CA ASN A 264 -53.21 -9.40 3.25
C ASN A 264 -54.57 -9.95 2.82
N GLN A 265 -54.59 -11.02 2.02
CA GLN A 265 -55.84 -11.68 1.59
C GLN A 265 -56.65 -12.21 2.79
N LEU A 266 -55.97 -12.80 3.79
CA LEU A 266 -56.61 -13.23 5.02
C LEU A 266 -57.22 -12.04 5.80
N THR A 267 -56.51 -10.92 5.84
CA THR A 267 -56.97 -9.69 6.50
C THR A 267 -58.23 -9.17 5.82
N GLU A 268 -58.23 -9.06 4.49
CA GLU A 268 -59.40 -8.62 3.71
C GLU A 268 -60.61 -9.52 3.95
N ALA A 269 -60.44 -10.85 3.84
CA ALA A 269 -61.51 -11.81 4.07
C ALA A 269 -62.04 -11.77 5.52
N PHE A 270 -61.17 -11.56 6.50
CA PHE A 270 -61.58 -11.39 7.89
C PHE A 270 -62.37 -10.08 8.12
N VAL A 271 -61.91 -8.98 7.53
CA VAL A 271 -62.59 -7.68 7.60
C VAL A 271 -63.99 -7.77 6.98
N GLU A 272 -64.14 -8.43 5.83
CA GLU A 272 -65.46 -8.66 5.22
C GLU A 272 -66.40 -9.45 6.14
N LYS A 273 -65.91 -10.55 6.75
CA LYS A 273 -66.69 -11.34 7.71
C LYS A 273 -67.07 -10.52 8.95
N LEU A 274 -66.13 -9.74 9.49
CA LEU A 274 -66.36 -8.88 10.63
C LEU A 274 -67.43 -7.82 10.30
N MET A 275 -67.34 -7.19 9.12
CA MET A 275 -68.31 -6.21 8.65
C MET A 275 -69.70 -6.82 8.46
N ALA A 276 -69.79 -8.03 7.89
CA ALA A 276 -71.05 -8.75 7.74
C ALA A 276 -71.68 -9.09 9.10
N HIS A 277 -70.86 -9.57 10.05
CA HIS A 277 -71.30 -9.88 11.41
C HIS A 277 -71.80 -8.62 12.15
N LEU A 278 -71.04 -7.53 12.11
CA LEU A 278 -71.45 -6.25 12.70
C LEU A 278 -72.73 -5.71 12.06
N SER A 279 -72.85 -5.78 10.73
CA SER A 279 -74.05 -5.34 10.01
C SER A 279 -75.29 -6.14 10.39
N ALA A 280 -75.16 -7.45 10.56
CA ALA A 280 -76.24 -8.31 11.04
C ALA A 280 -76.63 -7.99 12.50
N LEU A 281 -75.66 -7.76 13.38
CA LEU A 281 -75.91 -7.34 14.75
C LEU A 281 -76.61 -5.98 14.82
N PHE A 282 -76.15 -4.98 14.06
CA PHE A 282 -76.76 -3.66 14.02
C PHE A 282 -78.18 -3.72 13.46
N SER A 283 -78.40 -4.49 12.39
CA SER A 283 -79.72 -4.69 11.81
C SER A 283 -80.68 -5.37 12.80
N ARG A 284 -80.21 -6.38 13.55
CA ARG A 284 -80.98 -7.02 14.61
C ARG A 284 -81.30 -6.05 15.75
N LEU A 285 -80.35 -5.22 16.17
CA LEU A 285 -80.57 -4.18 17.19
C LEU A 285 -81.61 -3.16 16.73
N VAL A 286 -81.53 -2.68 15.49
CA VAL A 286 -82.49 -1.74 14.89
C VAL A 286 -83.88 -2.37 14.79
N GLN A 287 -83.96 -3.64 14.40
CA GLN A 287 -85.24 -4.35 14.34
C GLN A 287 -85.83 -4.54 15.74
N LEU A 288 -85.01 -4.89 16.74
CA LEU A 288 -85.45 -5.06 18.12
C LEU A 288 -85.99 -3.74 18.68
N THR A 289 -85.26 -2.63 18.52
CA THR A 289 -85.72 -1.31 18.97
C THR A 289 -86.99 -0.87 18.26
N ARG A 290 -87.13 -1.13 16.95
CA ARG A 290 -88.36 -0.87 16.20
C ARG A 290 -89.55 -1.72 16.68
N CYS A 291 -89.32 -3.00 16.96
CA CYS A 291 -90.35 -3.89 17.53
C CYS A 291 -90.77 -3.46 18.94
N PHE A 292 -89.82 -3.06 19.78
CA PHE A 292 -90.09 -2.48 21.10
C PHE A 292 -90.92 -1.21 20.98
N PHE A 293 -90.54 -0.28 20.09
CA PHE A 293 -91.28 0.96 19.86
C PHE A 293 -92.71 0.70 19.35
N ASN A 294 -92.87 -0.23 18.39
CA ASN A 294 -94.19 -0.62 17.88
C ASN A 294 -95.07 -1.27 18.96
N ARG A 295 -94.51 -2.15 19.81
CA ARG A 295 -95.24 -2.73 20.95
C ARG A 295 -95.64 -1.66 21.96
N LEU A 296 -94.75 -0.71 22.26
CA LEU A 296 -95.05 0.40 23.16
C LEU A 296 -96.17 1.28 22.59
N SER A 297 -96.10 1.63 21.30
CA SER A 297 -97.15 2.39 20.61
C SER A 297 -98.50 1.67 20.64
N HIS A 298 -98.54 0.35 20.42
CA HIS A 298 -99.77 -0.45 20.49
C HIS A 298 -100.35 -0.50 21.90
N ILE A 299 -99.51 -0.61 22.93
CA ILE A 299 -99.95 -0.57 24.35
C ILE A 299 -100.56 0.80 24.68
N VAL A 300 -99.93 1.89 24.23
CA VAL A 300 -100.45 3.26 24.42
C VAL A 300 -101.81 3.44 23.72
N LEU A 301 -101.93 2.97 22.47
CA LEU A 301 -103.20 3.01 21.72
C LEU A 301 -104.32 2.22 22.40
N LEU A 302 -104.03 1.00 22.87
CA LEU A 302 -104.99 0.19 23.63
C LEU A 302 -105.40 0.88 24.93
N SER A 303 -104.44 1.46 25.67
CA SER A 303 -104.75 2.17 26.91
C SER A 303 -105.65 3.38 26.68
N SER A 304 -105.44 4.12 25.59
CA SER A 304 -106.28 5.24 25.17
C SER A 304 -107.68 4.80 24.76
N GLN A 305 -107.80 3.72 23.99
CA GLN A 305 -109.11 3.15 23.61
C GLN A 305 -109.89 2.64 24.84
N VAL A 306 -109.22 1.95 25.78
CA VAL A 306 -109.84 1.50 27.03
C VAL A 306 -110.30 2.69 27.87
N LEU A 307 -109.49 3.74 27.97
CA LEU A 307 -109.86 4.97 28.67
C LEU A 307 -111.09 5.64 28.02
N ALA A 308 -111.14 5.70 26.68
CA ALA A 308 -112.28 6.24 25.94
C ALA A 308 -113.56 5.42 26.15
N VAL A 309 -113.46 4.08 26.19
CA VAL A 309 -114.60 3.20 26.48
C VAL A 309 -115.08 3.39 27.92
N LEU A 310 -114.18 3.44 28.90
CA LEU A 310 -114.54 3.68 30.30
C LEU A 310 -115.21 5.05 30.48
N VAL A 311 -114.67 6.10 29.87
CA VAL A 311 -115.31 7.43 29.89
C VAL A 311 -116.66 7.40 29.19
N GLY A 312 -116.80 6.65 28.08
CA GLY A 312 -118.07 6.45 27.39
C GLY A 312 -119.11 5.70 28.22
N GLN A 313 -118.70 4.64 28.94
CA GLN A 313 -119.58 3.90 29.86
C GLN A 313 -119.99 4.74 31.06
N ILE A 314 -119.06 5.48 31.66
CA ILE A 314 -119.37 6.41 32.77
C ILE A 314 -120.36 7.47 32.29
N ASN A 315 -120.13 8.09 31.13
CA ASN A 315 -121.06 9.08 30.58
C ASN A 315 -122.41 8.45 30.21
N GLY A 316 -122.45 7.21 29.72
CA GLY A 316 -123.69 6.48 29.41
C GLY A 316 -124.49 6.06 30.65
N GLU A 317 -123.81 5.65 31.72
CA GLU A 317 -124.44 5.37 33.03
C GLU A 317 -124.95 6.65 33.69
N VAL A 318 -124.21 7.76 33.59
CA VAL A 318 -124.66 9.07 34.06
C VAL A 318 -125.91 9.50 33.26
N VAL A 319 -125.93 9.35 31.94
CA VAL A 319 -127.11 9.67 31.13
C VAL A 319 -128.30 8.73 31.43
N SER A 320 -128.08 7.44 31.70
CA SER A 320 -129.15 6.53 32.16
C SER A 320 -129.66 6.85 33.57
N LEU A 321 -128.79 7.30 34.49
CA LEU A 321 -129.20 7.77 35.81
C LEU A 321 -129.99 9.08 35.74
N TYR A 322 -129.74 9.92 34.74
CA TYR A 322 -130.50 11.16 34.51
C TYR A 322 -131.80 10.96 33.70
N PHE A 323 -131.96 9.88 32.92
CA PHE A 323 -133.14 9.62 32.09
C PHE A 323 -133.94 8.34 32.43
N GLY A 324 -133.59 7.62 33.51
CA GLY A 324 -134.22 6.37 33.95
C GLY A 324 -135.23 6.49 35.10
N PHE A 325 -135.82 7.67 35.32
CA PHE A 325 -136.98 7.87 36.18
C PHE A 325 -137.89 8.94 35.55
N SER A 326 -138.66 8.55 34.53
CA SER A 326 -140.08 8.87 34.36
C SER A 326 -140.64 8.21 33.11
#